data_AF-A0A952I5J4-F1
#
_entry.id   AF-A0A952I5J4-F1
#
_cell.length_a   1.000
_cell.length_b   1.000
_cell.length_c   1.000
_cell.angle_alpha   90.00
_cell.angle_beta   90.00
_cell.angle_gamma   90.00
#
_symmetry.space_group_name_H-M   'P 1'
#
loop_
_entity.id
_entity.type
_entity.pdbx_description
1 polymer ?
#
loop_
_entity_poly.entity_id
_entity_poly.type
_entity_poly.pdbx_seq_one_letter_code
_entity_poly.pdbx_strand_id
1 'polypeptide(L)'
;MPKPVSGIHSIFCLFIACATAANTANTSIYPQIKNQHTLPEKRLFTLSGSDTVGAKLAPAQVKAWMKQQGMSDISVLKLGEHHQYRIAARKGEKKLYVDVHALGSSTGINGLLSKQADIAMSSRPIKALEAAQLQQSHGTMRSVYSEHVIAIDGVVVILHPQNPITTLNIDTIAKIFAGQISNWQSLGGLNQRINIYARDSHSGTFDTFKKLVLKTHAALSESAERVVSNQALSQRVSEDPAAIGFVGMAYVGNAKTVAVKDKNTHPFSPAPLFIATEDYPLSRRLFMYTAETNSNPLAKSFIDFALSKQGQKLVEENGFVSMNPIKRKVVGVSGPADYEALIQGGERLSVNFRFQPREAKLDSKARKDIKRVADYFKGLDNKNYQVKLVGFSNERVSSARANVLSLLRASAVKIALFREGVDTDQVLGFGSDLLVANSEGTQGNKNDRVEVWIVQGTHNHIEQTAGSGSFASKNVIKSGACGLCIPVTTQF
;
A
#
# COMPACT_ATOMS: atom_id res chain seq x y z
N MET A 1 46.39 47.22 41.17
CA MET A 1 47.56 46.61 41.84
C MET A 1 47.16 45.23 42.33
N PRO A 2 47.92 44.17 42.02
CA PRO A 2 47.49 42.77 42.13
C PRO A 2 48.08 42.05 43.36
N LYS A 3 47.49 40.89 43.72
CA LYS A 3 48.08 39.60 44.17
C LYS A 3 47.15 38.84 45.14
N PRO A 4 47.29 37.51 45.33
CA PRO A 4 47.51 36.46 44.32
C PRO A 4 46.72 35.16 44.60
N VAL A 5 46.96 34.20 43.71
CA VAL A 5 46.42 32.84 43.57
C VAL A 5 46.93 31.85 44.63
N SER A 6 46.06 30.93 45.06
CA SER A 6 46.34 29.53 45.46
C SER A 6 45.06 28.72 45.17
N GLY A 7 45.02 27.45 44.81
CA GLY A 7 45.97 26.38 44.59
C GLY A 7 45.12 25.13 44.31
N ILE A 8 45.47 24.37 43.27
CA ILE A 8 44.84 23.10 42.89
C ILE A 8 45.09 22.06 44.00
N HIS A 9 44.10 21.24 44.37
CA HIS A 9 44.19 19.77 44.57
C HIS A 9 42.86 19.15 45.05
N SER A 10 42.65 17.88 44.65
CA SER A 10 41.72 16.89 45.20
C SER A 10 40.28 16.88 44.67
N ILE A 11 40.15 16.16 43.56
CA ILE A 11 38.99 15.34 43.19
C ILE A 11 38.66 14.43 44.38
N PHE A 12 37.50 14.62 45.01
CA PHE A 12 36.91 13.64 45.91
C PHE A 12 35.43 13.47 45.60
N CYS A 13 35.03 12.20 45.65
CA CYS A 13 33.72 11.63 45.40
C CYS A 13 32.54 12.40 46.00
N LEU A 14 31.37 12.21 45.35
CA LEU A 14 30.15 11.62 45.95
C LEU A 14 28.90 12.37 45.48
N PHE A 15 28.32 11.94 44.36
CA PHE A 15 26.88 12.03 44.15
C PHE A 15 26.38 10.70 43.59
N ILE A 16 26.17 9.77 44.52
CA ILE A 16 25.23 8.67 44.34
C ILE A 16 23.84 9.30 44.45
N ALA A 17 23.22 9.59 43.32
CA ALA A 17 21.79 9.86 43.26
C ALA A 17 21.11 8.60 42.71
N CYS A 18 20.42 7.89 43.62
CA CYS A 18 19.54 6.76 43.37
C CYS A 18 18.73 6.91 42.09
N ALA A 19 19.06 6.13 41.06
CA ALA A 19 18.12 5.76 40.01
C ALA A 19 17.25 4.63 40.57
N THR A 20 16.12 5.00 41.19
CA THR A 20 15.06 4.04 41.46
C THR A 20 14.48 3.59 40.12
N ALA A 21 14.78 2.35 39.75
CA ALA A 21 14.13 1.68 38.64
C ALA A 21 12.62 1.64 38.94
N ALA A 22 11.86 2.50 38.24
CA ALA A 22 10.42 2.36 38.16
C ALA A 22 10.13 1.06 37.39
N ASN A 23 9.94 -0.01 38.15
CA ASN A 23 9.47 -1.30 37.69
C ASN A 23 8.05 -1.08 37.15
N THR A 24 7.92 -0.77 35.86
CA THR A 24 6.62 -0.73 35.20
C THR A 24 6.15 -2.17 35.08
N ALA A 25 5.27 -2.57 35.99
CA ALA A 25 4.55 -3.82 35.90
C ALA A 25 3.98 -3.94 34.48
N ASN A 26 4.28 -5.06 33.82
CA ASN A 26 3.84 -5.41 32.49
C ASN A 26 2.32 -5.73 32.54
N THR A 27 1.48 -4.72 32.76
CA THR A 27 0.03 -4.84 32.74
C THR A 27 -0.40 -5.10 31.30
N SER A 28 -0.84 -6.33 31.02
CA SER A 28 -1.45 -6.71 29.76
C SER A 28 -2.62 -5.78 29.45
N ILE A 29 -2.51 -5.01 28.36
CA ILE A 29 -3.61 -4.20 27.82
C ILE A 29 -4.70 -5.05 27.15
N TYR A 30 -4.49 -6.36 27.05
CA TYR A 30 -5.48 -7.32 26.56
C TYR A 30 -6.39 -7.76 27.72
N PRO A 31 -7.73 -7.69 27.56
CA PRO A 31 -8.66 -8.06 28.61
C PRO A 31 -8.48 -9.53 29.01
N GLN A 32 -8.32 -9.76 30.31
CA GLN A 32 -8.33 -11.11 30.90
C GLN A 32 -9.80 -11.53 31.06
N ILE A 33 -10.23 -12.55 30.33
CA ILE A 33 -11.60 -13.08 30.46
C ILE A 33 -11.69 -13.82 31.80
N LYS A 34 -12.57 -13.38 32.71
CA LYS A 34 -12.91 -14.12 33.94
C LYS A 34 -13.70 -15.37 33.54
N ASN A 35 -13.15 -16.55 33.83
CA ASN A 35 -13.71 -17.85 33.48
C ASN A 35 -15.13 -18.06 34.07
N GLN A 36 -16.08 -18.44 33.23
CA GLN A 36 -17.22 -19.27 33.60
C GLN A 36 -17.14 -20.59 32.83
N HIS A 37 -17.25 -21.69 33.57
CA HIS A 37 -17.04 -23.09 33.18
C HIS A 37 -17.46 -23.46 31.74
N THR A 38 -16.52 -23.92 30.90
CA THR A 38 -16.68 -25.04 29.92
C THR A 38 -15.29 -25.46 29.39
N LEU A 39 -15.17 -26.71 28.89
CA LEU A 39 -14.00 -27.38 28.24
C LEU A 39 -12.81 -26.48 27.82
N PRO A 40 -11.54 -26.91 28.00
CA PRO A 40 -10.37 -26.04 27.79
C PRO A 40 -10.30 -25.54 26.34
N GLU A 41 -10.61 -24.26 26.17
CA GLU A 41 -10.55 -23.58 24.88
C GLU A 41 -9.07 -23.40 24.47
N LYS A 42 -8.68 -23.88 23.29
CA LYS A 42 -7.32 -23.68 22.77
C LYS A 42 -7.27 -22.47 21.84
N ARG A 43 -6.50 -21.45 22.22
CA ARG A 43 -6.15 -20.34 21.34
C ARG A 43 -5.25 -20.83 20.21
N LEU A 44 -5.58 -20.48 18.97
CA LEU A 44 -4.79 -20.80 17.78
C LEU A 44 -3.70 -19.76 17.54
N PHE A 45 -4.07 -18.49 17.59
CA PHE A 45 -3.19 -17.32 17.52
C PHE A 45 -3.98 -16.06 17.87
N THR A 46 -3.26 -14.95 18.08
CA THR A 46 -3.83 -13.62 18.34
C THR A 46 -3.42 -12.64 17.25
N LEU A 47 -4.39 -11.87 16.73
CA LEU A 47 -4.13 -10.67 15.93
C LEU A 47 -4.32 -9.43 16.80
N SER A 48 -3.42 -8.46 16.68
CA SER A 48 -3.57 -7.17 17.36
C SER A 48 -3.14 -6.02 16.46
N GLY A 49 -3.82 -4.88 16.52
CA GLY A 49 -3.34 -3.64 15.94
C GLY A 49 -4.42 -2.79 15.27
N SER A 50 -4.22 -2.44 14.00
CA SER A 50 -5.03 -1.45 13.27
C SER A 50 -6.54 -1.68 13.33
N ASP A 51 -7.27 -0.63 13.71
CA ASP A 51 -8.73 -0.55 13.64
C ASP A 51 -9.27 -0.76 12.23
N THR A 52 -8.61 -0.17 11.22
CA THR A 52 -9.02 -0.34 9.82
C THR A 52 -9.05 -1.81 9.39
N VAL A 53 -8.07 -2.61 9.82
CA VAL A 53 -8.00 -4.04 9.48
C VAL A 53 -8.89 -4.86 10.43
N GLY A 54 -8.78 -4.61 11.74
CA GLY A 54 -9.39 -5.42 12.79
C GLY A 54 -10.89 -5.23 12.97
N ALA A 55 -11.47 -4.10 12.51
CA ALA A 55 -12.90 -3.83 12.68
C ALA A 55 -13.80 -4.82 11.93
N LYS A 56 -13.43 -5.18 10.69
CA LYS A 56 -14.25 -6.04 9.81
C LYS A 56 -13.44 -7.05 9.00
N LEU A 57 -12.35 -6.63 8.35
CA LEU A 57 -11.59 -7.47 7.43
C LEU A 57 -10.95 -8.68 8.12
N ALA A 58 -10.21 -8.47 9.21
CA ALA A 58 -9.56 -9.58 9.91
C ALA A 58 -10.57 -10.59 10.46
N PRO A 59 -11.66 -10.21 11.17
CA PRO A 59 -12.70 -11.15 11.57
C PRO A 59 -13.31 -11.92 10.39
N ALA A 60 -13.57 -11.25 9.26
CA ALA A 60 -14.10 -11.90 8.06
C ALA A 60 -13.13 -12.96 7.50
N GLN A 61 -11.84 -12.61 7.39
CA GLN A 61 -10.81 -13.53 6.93
C GLN A 61 -10.59 -14.70 7.89
N VAL A 62 -10.58 -14.47 9.21
CA VAL A 62 -10.41 -15.54 10.22
C VAL A 62 -11.56 -16.54 10.12
N LYS A 63 -12.82 -16.08 10.02
CA LYS A 63 -13.97 -16.97 9.83
C LYS A 63 -13.84 -17.84 8.59
N ALA A 64 -13.50 -17.23 7.46
CA ALA A 64 -13.38 -17.95 6.20
C ALA A 64 -12.20 -18.94 6.20
N TRP A 65 -11.07 -18.55 6.80
CA TRP A 65 -9.91 -19.42 7.01
C TRP A 65 -10.28 -20.62 7.90
N MET A 66 -10.93 -20.40 9.05
CA MET A 66 -11.37 -21.49 9.93
C MET A 66 -12.28 -22.49 9.18
N LYS A 67 -13.20 -21.99 8.36
CA LYS A 67 -14.04 -22.84 7.51
C LYS A 67 -13.19 -23.65 6.51
N GLN A 68 -12.19 -23.04 5.88
CA GLN A 68 -11.26 -23.73 4.99
C GLN A 68 -10.43 -24.80 5.71
N GLN A 69 -10.10 -24.61 6.98
CA GLN A 69 -9.39 -25.58 7.82
C GLN A 69 -10.28 -26.73 8.33
N GLY A 70 -11.54 -26.79 7.89
CA GLY A 70 -12.53 -27.81 8.26
C GLY A 70 -13.11 -27.61 9.66
N MET A 71 -13.14 -26.38 10.17
CA MET A 71 -13.78 -26.06 11.45
C MET A 71 -15.26 -25.71 11.25
N SER A 72 -16.10 -26.10 12.21
CA SER A 72 -17.54 -25.85 12.24
C SER A 72 -17.92 -24.89 13.36
N ASP A 73 -19.21 -24.54 13.45
CA ASP A 73 -19.80 -23.76 14.55
C ASP A 73 -19.09 -22.42 14.82
N ILE A 74 -18.71 -21.75 13.74
CA ILE A 74 -17.92 -20.52 13.80
C ILE A 74 -18.81 -19.37 14.30
N SER A 75 -18.43 -18.77 15.43
CA SER A 75 -19.13 -17.66 16.05
C SER A 75 -18.17 -16.50 16.35
N VAL A 76 -18.69 -15.28 16.41
CA VAL A 76 -17.92 -14.08 16.76
C VAL A 76 -18.49 -13.51 18.05
N LEU A 77 -17.66 -13.49 19.08
CA LEU A 77 -17.99 -12.98 20.41
C LEU A 77 -17.28 -11.64 20.59
N LYS A 78 -17.99 -10.60 21.04
CA LYS A 78 -17.39 -9.31 21.39
C LYS A 78 -16.79 -9.41 22.79
N LEU A 79 -15.53 -8.99 22.95
CA LEU A 79 -14.77 -9.17 24.22
C LEU A 79 -14.75 -7.93 25.11
N GLY A 80 -15.23 -6.78 24.64
CA GLY A 80 -15.27 -5.55 25.44
C GLY A 80 -15.81 -4.37 24.66
N GLU A 81 -15.60 -3.17 25.20
CA GLU A 81 -15.76 -1.93 24.45
C GLU A 81 -14.64 -1.87 23.38
N HIS A 82 -14.93 -1.37 22.18
CA HIS A 82 -14.09 -1.43 20.96
C HIS A 82 -14.17 -2.72 20.11
N HIS A 83 -13.48 -2.69 18.95
CA HIS A 83 -13.38 -3.75 17.96
C HIS A 83 -12.48 -4.91 18.45
N GLN A 84 -12.88 -5.52 19.56
CA GLN A 84 -12.23 -6.66 20.17
C GLN A 84 -13.13 -7.89 20.08
N TYR A 85 -12.63 -8.95 19.45
CA TYR A 85 -13.42 -10.12 19.10
C TYR A 85 -12.69 -11.41 19.44
N ARG A 86 -13.46 -12.42 19.86
CA ARG A 86 -13.07 -13.82 19.83
C ARG A 86 -13.85 -14.51 18.71
N ILE A 87 -13.14 -15.05 17.73
CA ILE A 87 -13.73 -15.92 16.72
C ILE A 87 -13.53 -17.35 17.22
N ALA A 88 -14.61 -17.97 17.70
CA ALA A 88 -14.61 -19.32 18.22
C ALA A 88 -15.12 -20.30 17.18
N ALA A 89 -14.60 -21.52 17.16
CA ALA A 89 -14.99 -22.59 16.26
C ALA A 89 -14.75 -23.98 16.90
N ARG A 90 -15.25 -25.03 16.26
CA ARG A 90 -15.04 -26.43 16.67
C ARG A 90 -14.29 -27.23 15.62
N LYS A 91 -13.47 -28.17 16.07
CA LYS A 91 -12.88 -29.22 15.24
C LYS A 91 -13.00 -30.55 15.97
N GLY A 92 -14.05 -31.31 15.64
CA GLY A 92 -14.53 -32.41 16.47
C GLY A 92 -14.99 -31.87 17.84
N GLU A 93 -14.56 -32.51 18.92
CA GLU A 93 -14.94 -32.09 20.28
C GLU A 93 -14.19 -30.84 20.77
N LYS A 94 -13.06 -30.50 20.14
CA LYS A 94 -12.17 -29.39 20.56
C LYS A 94 -12.78 -28.04 20.23
N LYS A 95 -12.86 -27.15 21.24
CA LYS A 95 -13.16 -25.72 21.08
C LYS A 95 -11.86 -24.96 20.81
N LEU A 96 -11.82 -24.25 19.69
CA LEU A 96 -10.66 -23.49 19.21
C LEU A 96 -11.06 -22.04 19.00
N TYR A 97 -10.13 -21.11 19.15
CA TYR A 97 -10.44 -19.71 18.87
C TYR A 97 -9.24 -18.88 18.41
N VAL A 98 -9.54 -17.75 17.79
CA VAL A 98 -8.61 -16.68 17.44
C VAL A 98 -9.13 -15.39 18.05
N ASP A 99 -8.26 -14.68 18.77
CA ASP A 99 -8.59 -13.35 19.29
C ASP A 99 -8.11 -12.27 18.31
N VAL A 100 -8.94 -11.26 18.09
CA VAL A 100 -8.65 -10.09 17.26
C VAL A 100 -8.84 -8.84 18.11
N HIS A 101 -7.76 -8.07 18.31
CA HIS A 101 -7.79 -6.82 19.05
C HIS A 101 -7.45 -5.64 18.12
N ALA A 102 -8.45 -4.86 17.71
CA ALA A 102 -8.22 -3.62 16.96
C ALA A 102 -8.09 -2.44 17.95
N LEU A 103 -6.86 -2.03 18.24
CA LEU A 103 -6.48 -1.03 19.25
C LEU A 103 -5.40 -0.06 18.73
N GLY A 104 -5.29 0.11 17.40
CA GLY A 104 -4.29 0.94 16.74
C GLY A 104 -2.99 0.21 16.34
N SER A 105 -2.37 0.68 15.26
CA SER A 105 -1.22 -0.01 14.64
C SER A 105 0.01 -0.16 15.54
N SER A 106 0.35 0.87 16.34
CA SER A 106 1.49 0.77 17.27
C SER A 106 1.25 -0.25 18.38
N THR A 107 -0.01 -0.42 18.81
CA THR A 107 -0.41 -1.43 19.81
C THR A 107 -0.14 -2.84 19.30
N GLY A 108 -0.47 -3.12 18.03
CA GLY A 108 -0.18 -4.41 17.41
C GLY A 108 1.32 -4.71 17.35
N ILE A 109 2.12 -3.74 16.91
CA ILE A 109 3.58 -3.88 16.80
C ILE A 109 4.22 -4.08 18.18
N ASN A 110 3.77 -3.34 19.20
CA ASN A 110 4.19 -3.56 20.59
C ASN A 110 3.73 -4.93 21.11
N GLY A 111 2.58 -5.42 20.65
CA GLY A 111 2.08 -6.77 20.94
C GLY A 111 2.98 -7.89 20.42
N LEU A 112 3.64 -7.70 19.27
CA LEU A 112 4.70 -8.63 18.83
C LEU A 112 5.88 -8.58 19.81
N LEU A 113 6.36 -7.38 20.14
CA LEU A 113 7.50 -7.19 21.04
C LEU A 113 7.27 -7.84 22.42
N SER A 114 6.07 -7.69 22.97
CA SER A 114 5.68 -8.30 24.25
C SER A 114 5.21 -9.75 24.15
N LYS A 115 5.22 -10.35 22.95
CA LYS A 115 4.74 -11.71 22.65
C LYS A 115 3.27 -11.94 23.01
N GLN A 116 2.48 -10.87 23.05
CA GLN A 116 1.04 -10.91 23.31
C GLN A 116 0.21 -11.03 22.02
N ALA A 117 0.84 -10.85 20.86
CA ALA A 117 0.26 -11.09 19.54
C ALA A 117 1.18 -11.98 18.70
N ASP A 118 0.59 -12.85 17.88
CA ASP A 118 1.32 -13.61 16.85
C ASP A 118 1.39 -12.80 15.54
N ILE A 119 0.38 -11.97 15.27
CA ILE A 119 0.25 -11.16 14.06
C ILE A 119 -0.09 -9.72 14.44
N ALA A 120 0.75 -8.76 14.03
CA ALA A 120 0.43 -7.35 14.14
C ALA A 120 -0.27 -6.82 12.89
N MET A 121 -1.47 -6.28 13.03
CA MET A 121 -2.18 -5.58 11.96
C MET A 121 -1.76 -4.11 11.94
N SER A 122 -1.45 -3.55 10.78
CA SER A 122 -1.05 -2.14 10.66
C SER A 122 -1.65 -1.48 9.42
N SER A 123 -2.00 -0.21 9.53
CA SER A 123 -2.45 0.61 8.40
C SER A 123 -1.40 1.63 7.95
N ARG A 124 -0.15 1.37 8.32
CA ARG A 124 1.04 2.10 7.91
C ARG A 124 2.24 1.16 7.90
N PRO A 125 3.33 1.49 7.19
CA PRO A 125 4.59 0.78 7.36
C PRO A 125 5.07 0.83 8.81
N ILE A 126 5.81 -0.19 9.21
CA ILE A 126 6.52 -0.20 10.49
C ILE A 126 7.54 0.96 10.54
N LYS A 127 7.56 1.68 11.68
CA LYS A 127 8.52 2.78 11.89
C LYS A 127 9.93 2.23 12.06
N ALA A 128 10.94 3.04 11.78
CA ALA A 128 12.34 2.63 11.93
C ALA A 128 12.66 2.18 13.37
N LEU A 129 12.22 2.95 14.38
CA LEU A 129 12.43 2.59 15.79
C LEU A 129 11.71 1.29 16.18
N GLU A 130 10.47 1.12 15.74
CA GLU A 130 9.69 -0.11 15.98
C GLU A 130 10.37 -1.34 15.35
N ALA A 131 10.88 -1.21 14.12
CA ALA A 131 11.61 -2.29 13.45
C ALA A 131 12.93 -2.61 14.16
N ALA A 132 13.68 -1.58 14.61
CA ALA A 132 14.93 -1.76 15.34
C ALA A 132 14.73 -2.51 16.66
N GLN A 133 13.65 -2.22 17.40
CA GLN A 133 13.31 -2.91 18.65
C GLN A 133 12.97 -4.39 18.43
N LEU A 134 12.39 -4.74 17.28
CA LEU A 134 12.03 -6.12 16.93
C LEU A 134 13.18 -6.90 16.29
N GLN A 135 14.24 -6.25 15.82
CA GLN A 135 15.29 -6.87 15.01
C GLN A 135 15.90 -8.13 15.67
N GLN A 136 16.22 -8.06 16.96
CA GLN A 136 16.84 -9.18 17.68
C GLN A 136 15.86 -10.35 17.92
N SER A 137 14.58 -10.07 18.14
CA SER A 137 13.59 -11.07 18.58
C SER A 137 12.74 -11.63 17.43
N HIS A 138 12.54 -10.86 16.37
CA HIS A 138 11.61 -11.16 15.28
C HIS A 138 12.26 -11.07 13.89
N GLY A 139 13.54 -10.70 13.80
CA GLY A 139 14.27 -10.56 12.55
C GLY A 139 13.92 -9.29 11.77
N THR A 140 14.12 -9.34 10.46
CA THR A 140 14.01 -8.15 9.60
C THR A 140 12.55 -7.85 9.26
N MET A 141 11.91 -6.96 10.03
CA MET A 141 10.47 -6.69 9.89
C MET A 141 10.00 -6.15 8.53
N ARG A 142 10.93 -5.67 7.67
CA ARG A 142 10.66 -5.23 6.29
C ARG A 142 10.99 -6.29 5.23
N SER A 143 11.32 -7.51 5.64
CA SER A 143 11.55 -8.63 4.73
C SER A 143 10.23 -9.12 4.14
N VAL A 144 10.32 -9.93 3.08
CA VAL A 144 9.13 -10.52 2.45
C VAL A 144 8.43 -11.54 3.36
N TYR A 145 9.15 -12.04 4.36
CA TYR A 145 8.70 -13.05 5.32
C TYR A 145 8.04 -12.44 6.56
N SER A 146 8.34 -11.18 6.90
CA SER A 146 7.70 -10.48 8.02
C SER A 146 6.67 -9.45 7.57
N GLU A 147 6.88 -8.75 6.46
CA GLU A 147 5.97 -7.72 5.98
C GLU A 147 4.99 -8.31 4.96
N HIS A 148 3.71 -8.32 5.30
CA HIS A 148 2.66 -8.83 4.44
C HIS A 148 1.66 -7.73 4.14
N VAL A 149 1.79 -7.11 2.96
CA VAL A 149 0.70 -6.27 2.45
C VAL A 149 -0.46 -7.19 2.09
N ILE A 150 -1.61 -6.95 2.70
CA ILE A 150 -2.81 -7.81 2.57
C ILE A 150 -3.94 -7.18 1.76
N ALA A 151 -3.93 -5.85 1.62
CA ALA A 151 -4.95 -5.08 0.92
C ALA A 151 -4.42 -3.67 0.64
N ILE A 152 -5.06 -2.98 -0.31
CA ILE A 152 -4.88 -1.55 -0.52
C ILE A 152 -6.17 -0.84 -0.10
N ASP A 153 -6.02 0.24 0.66
CA ASP A 153 -7.12 1.07 1.13
C ASP A 153 -7.07 2.43 0.43
N GLY A 154 -8.23 2.96 0.09
CA GLY A 154 -8.40 4.25 -0.59
C GLY A 154 -9.46 5.08 0.11
N VAL A 155 -9.04 6.23 0.65
CA VAL A 155 -9.98 7.20 1.24
C VAL A 155 -10.40 8.20 0.18
N VAL A 156 -11.69 8.22 -0.10
CA VAL A 156 -12.28 9.01 -1.16
C VAL A 156 -12.91 10.25 -0.57
N VAL A 157 -12.48 11.42 -1.05
CA VAL A 157 -13.16 12.69 -0.78
C VAL A 157 -14.40 12.77 -1.67
N ILE A 158 -15.53 13.04 -1.04
CA ILE A 158 -16.84 13.10 -1.68
C ILE A 158 -17.46 14.48 -1.48
N LEU A 159 -18.20 14.91 -2.49
CA LEU A 159 -19.00 16.13 -2.52
C LEU A 159 -20.42 15.79 -2.98
N HIS A 160 -21.32 16.75 -2.82
CA HIS A 160 -22.62 16.70 -3.44
C HIS A 160 -22.52 16.58 -4.98
N PRO A 161 -23.43 15.84 -5.66
CA PRO A 161 -23.38 15.65 -7.11
C PRO A 161 -23.35 16.94 -7.92
N GLN A 162 -24.09 17.97 -7.49
CA GLN A 162 -24.19 19.27 -8.17
C GLN A 162 -23.02 20.23 -7.85
N ASN A 163 -22.10 19.89 -6.96
CA ASN A 163 -20.96 20.76 -6.67
C ASN A 163 -20.07 20.87 -7.94
N PRO A 164 -19.55 22.04 -8.36
CA PRO A 164 -18.77 22.14 -9.59
C PRO A 164 -17.31 21.67 -9.44
N ILE A 165 -16.79 21.54 -8.22
CA ILE A 165 -15.38 21.20 -7.98
C ILE A 165 -15.10 19.75 -8.38
N THR A 166 -14.16 19.54 -9.30
CA THR A 166 -13.79 18.20 -9.81
C THR A 166 -12.43 17.72 -9.30
N THR A 167 -11.56 18.64 -8.87
CA THR A 167 -10.20 18.35 -8.43
C THR A 167 -9.86 19.15 -7.18
N LEU A 168 -9.17 18.51 -6.22
CA LEU A 168 -8.62 19.17 -5.03
C LEU A 168 -7.18 18.72 -4.76
N ASN A 169 -6.39 19.65 -4.20
CA ASN A 169 -5.09 19.32 -3.64
C ASN A 169 -5.25 18.79 -2.21
N ILE A 170 -4.40 17.84 -1.77
CA ILE A 170 -4.36 17.36 -0.38
C ILE A 170 -4.30 18.52 0.63
N ASP A 171 -3.45 19.53 0.38
CA ASP A 171 -3.31 20.68 1.27
C ASP A 171 -4.62 21.47 1.35
N THR A 172 -5.30 21.69 0.22
CA THR A 172 -6.62 22.34 0.21
C THR A 172 -7.64 21.53 1.00
N ILE A 173 -7.68 20.21 0.83
CA ILE A 173 -8.57 19.33 1.59
C ILE A 173 -8.26 19.47 3.09
N ALA A 174 -6.99 19.45 3.48
CA ALA A 174 -6.58 19.60 4.87
C ALA A 174 -7.01 20.97 5.46
N LYS A 175 -6.87 22.07 4.70
CA LYS A 175 -7.34 23.41 5.12
C LYS A 175 -8.86 23.48 5.29
N ILE A 176 -9.63 22.84 4.40
CA ILE A 176 -11.09 22.75 4.52
C ILE A 176 -11.46 22.00 5.81
N PHE A 177 -10.91 20.80 6.01
CA PHE A 177 -11.25 19.98 7.19
C PHE A 177 -10.70 20.56 8.50
N ALA A 178 -9.70 21.44 8.46
CA ALA A 178 -9.24 22.23 9.60
C ALA A 178 -10.08 23.51 9.84
N GLY A 179 -11.03 23.84 8.94
CA GLY A 179 -11.88 25.04 9.03
C GLY A 179 -11.21 26.33 8.57
N GLN A 180 -9.99 26.26 8.02
CA GLN A 180 -9.24 27.41 7.52
C GLN A 180 -9.79 27.91 6.16
N ILE A 181 -10.38 27.00 5.38
CA ILE A 181 -11.20 27.35 4.21
C ILE A 181 -12.62 26.93 4.53
N SER A 182 -13.53 27.90 4.60
CA SER A 182 -14.90 27.69 5.09
C SER A 182 -15.98 28.07 4.07
N ASN A 183 -15.62 28.52 2.86
CA ASN A 183 -16.57 28.85 1.79
C ASN A 183 -16.05 28.35 0.44
N TRP A 184 -16.95 27.74 -0.36
CA TRP A 184 -16.63 27.20 -1.68
C TRP A 184 -16.20 28.26 -2.69
N GLN A 185 -16.61 29.52 -2.52
CA GLN A 185 -16.21 30.64 -3.38
C GLN A 185 -14.69 30.83 -3.44
N SER A 186 -13.98 30.57 -2.33
CA SER A 186 -12.51 30.65 -2.28
C SER A 186 -11.81 29.63 -3.19
N LEU A 187 -12.55 28.65 -3.71
CA LEU A 187 -12.07 27.59 -4.59
C LEU A 187 -12.72 27.65 -5.99
N GLY A 188 -13.41 28.75 -6.32
CA GLY A 188 -14.14 28.91 -7.57
C GLY A 188 -15.48 28.16 -7.62
N GLY A 189 -15.99 27.72 -6.46
CA GLY A 189 -17.31 27.12 -6.34
C GLY A 189 -18.42 28.14 -6.05
N LEU A 190 -19.60 27.63 -5.66
CA LEU A 190 -20.74 28.44 -5.26
C LEU A 190 -20.41 29.29 -4.02
N ASN A 191 -21.03 30.47 -3.86
CA ASN A 191 -20.92 31.24 -2.63
C ASN A 191 -21.76 30.59 -1.51
N GLN A 192 -21.23 29.52 -0.94
CA GLN A 192 -21.85 28.73 0.12
C GLN A 192 -20.80 28.35 1.15
N ARG A 193 -21.16 28.47 2.43
CA ARG A 193 -20.36 27.95 3.54
C ARG A 193 -20.21 26.44 3.38
N ILE A 194 -19.01 25.92 3.65
CA ILE A 194 -18.72 24.48 3.55
C ILE A 194 -19.23 23.78 4.81
N ASN A 195 -20.05 22.75 4.62
CA ASN A 195 -20.49 21.84 5.68
C ASN A 195 -19.57 20.61 5.71
N ILE A 196 -18.89 20.38 6.84
CA ILE A 196 -17.88 19.32 6.96
C ILE A 196 -18.50 18.11 7.65
N TYR A 197 -18.52 16.97 6.95
CA TYR A 197 -18.88 15.68 7.53
C TYR A 197 -17.64 14.81 7.71
N ALA A 198 -17.39 14.36 8.92
CA ALA A 198 -16.26 13.51 9.24
C ALA A 198 -16.71 12.24 9.97
N ARG A 199 -16.03 11.13 9.71
CA ARG A 199 -16.26 9.90 10.47
C ARG A 199 -15.91 10.09 11.95
N ASP A 200 -16.55 9.34 12.85
CA ASP A 200 -16.31 9.40 14.30
C ASP A 200 -14.88 8.99 14.72
N SER A 201 -14.53 9.19 16.00
CA SER A 201 -13.16 8.99 16.50
C SER A 201 -12.70 7.54 16.50
N HIS A 202 -13.61 6.58 16.43
CA HIS A 202 -13.32 5.14 16.38
C HIS A 202 -13.25 4.60 14.94
N SER A 203 -13.36 5.49 13.95
CA SER A 203 -13.34 5.09 12.55
C SER A 203 -11.93 4.87 12.02
N GLY A 204 -11.67 3.65 11.54
CA GLY A 204 -10.46 3.35 10.78
C GLY A 204 -10.30 4.21 9.52
N THR A 205 -11.38 4.70 8.92
CA THR A 205 -11.32 5.65 7.79
C THR A 205 -10.86 7.04 8.27
N PHE A 206 -11.34 7.51 9.42
CA PHE A 206 -10.89 8.78 10.02
C PHE A 206 -9.41 8.74 10.40
N ASP A 207 -8.95 7.63 11.00
CA ASP A 207 -7.53 7.43 11.31
C ASP A 207 -6.63 7.56 10.08
N THR A 208 -7.14 7.11 8.94
CA THR A 208 -6.46 7.22 7.65
C THR A 208 -6.40 8.65 7.17
N PHE A 209 -7.57 9.29 7.14
CA PHE A 209 -7.71 10.67 6.73
C PHE A 209 -6.82 11.59 7.57
N LYS A 210 -6.79 11.38 8.90
CA LYS A 210 -5.91 12.11 9.81
C LYS A 210 -4.42 11.97 9.45
N LYS A 211 -3.99 10.76 9.10
CA LYS A 211 -2.57 10.47 8.76
C LYS A 211 -2.16 11.01 7.39
N LEU A 212 -3.07 10.93 6.40
CA LEU A 212 -2.77 11.28 5.00
C LEU A 212 -3.06 12.74 4.68
N VAL A 213 -4.01 13.36 5.38
CA VAL A 213 -4.51 14.72 5.09
C VAL A 213 -4.22 15.68 6.24
N LEU A 214 -4.76 15.43 7.45
CA LEU A 214 -4.68 16.41 8.55
C LEU A 214 -3.29 16.58 9.18
N LYS A 215 -2.36 15.66 8.92
CA LYS A 215 -0.99 15.74 9.46
C LYS A 215 -0.31 17.07 9.12
N THR A 216 -0.67 17.71 8.01
CA THR A 216 -0.05 18.95 7.54
C THR A 216 -0.65 20.22 8.15
N HIS A 217 -1.93 20.24 8.55
CA HIS A 217 -2.67 21.50 8.79
C HIS A 217 -3.52 21.54 10.06
N ALA A 218 -3.14 20.75 11.09
CA ALA A 218 -3.75 20.71 12.42
C ALA A 218 -5.02 19.84 12.55
N ALA A 219 -5.69 19.94 13.70
CA ALA A 219 -6.80 19.08 14.09
C ALA A 219 -8.03 19.25 13.19
N LEU A 220 -8.94 18.28 13.23
CA LEU A 220 -10.25 18.40 12.59
C LEU A 220 -11.00 19.59 13.18
N SER A 221 -11.67 20.38 12.33
CA SER A 221 -12.50 21.51 12.74
C SER A 221 -13.57 21.08 13.75
N GLU A 222 -13.81 21.90 14.77
CA GLU A 222 -14.91 21.72 15.73
C GLU A 222 -16.29 21.81 15.07
N SER A 223 -16.38 22.47 13.91
CA SER A 223 -17.61 22.56 13.11
C SER A 223 -17.93 21.29 12.32
N ALA A 224 -17.02 20.30 12.32
CA ALA A 224 -17.23 19.05 11.59
C ALA A 224 -18.24 18.16 12.30
N GLU A 225 -19.34 17.84 11.62
CA GLU A 225 -20.33 16.90 12.11
C GLU A 225 -19.75 15.47 12.09
N ARG A 226 -19.84 14.76 13.22
CA ARG A 226 -19.31 13.41 13.38
C ARG A 226 -20.35 12.36 13.03
N VAL A 227 -20.03 11.50 12.06
CA VAL A 227 -20.93 10.46 11.55
C VAL A 227 -20.33 9.07 11.74
N VAL A 228 -21.05 8.19 12.43
CA VAL A 228 -20.56 6.84 12.74
C VAL A 228 -20.53 5.95 11.50
N SER A 229 -21.52 6.01 10.61
CA SER A 229 -21.64 5.14 9.44
C SER A 229 -21.06 5.78 8.17
N ASN A 230 -20.31 5.03 7.36
CA ASN A 230 -19.89 5.50 6.04
C ASN A 230 -21.10 5.75 5.12
N GLN A 231 -22.09 4.85 5.15
CA GLN A 231 -23.30 4.97 4.33
C GLN A 231 -24.10 6.23 4.71
N ALA A 232 -24.26 6.49 6.01
CA ALA A 232 -24.96 7.70 6.47
C ALA A 232 -24.18 8.97 6.10
N LEU A 233 -22.84 8.94 6.17
CA LEU A 233 -22.01 10.08 5.77
C LEU A 233 -22.16 10.36 4.27
N SER A 234 -22.05 9.32 3.44
CA SER A 234 -22.25 9.43 1.98
C SER A 234 -23.64 9.95 1.62
N GLN A 235 -24.67 9.44 2.28
CA GLN A 235 -26.04 9.91 2.08
C GLN A 235 -26.18 11.40 2.40
N ARG A 236 -25.72 11.85 3.58
CA ARG A 236 -25.76 13.26 3.98
C ARG A 236 -25.02 14.16 2.99
N VAL A 237 -23.83 13.76 2.55
CA VAL A 237 -23.08 14.52 1.52
C VAL A 237 -23.84 14.56 0.18
N SER A 238 -24.59 13.52 -0.15
CA SER A 238 -25.39 13.47 -1.37
C SER A 238 -26.66 14.33 -1.31
N GLU A 239 -27.12 14.68 -0.10
CA GLU A 239 -28.34 15.46 0.15
C GLU A 239 -28.06 16.94 0.49
N ASP A 240 -26.83 17.28 0.87
CA ASP A 240 -26.42 18.65 1.21
C ASP A 240 -25.51 19.26 0.13
N PRO A 241 -26.01 20.24 -0.67
CA PRO A 241 -25.24 20.91 -1.73
C PRO A 241 -23.92 21.54 -1.31
N ALA A 242 -23.80 21.91 -0.03
CA ALA A 242 -22.63 22.57 0.53
C ALA A 242 -21.63 21.59 1.17
N ALA A 243 -21.93 20.30 1.17
CA ALA A 243 -21.18 19.29 1.90
C ALA A 243 -19.83 18.90 1.29
N ILE A 244 -18.89 18.61 2.18
CA ILE A 244 -17.71 17.78 1.91
C ILE A 244 -17.63 16.68 2.95
N GLY A 245 -17.22 15.49 2.49
CA GLY A 245 -16.95 14.36 3.38
C GLY A 245 -15.88 13.43 2.83
N PHE A 246 -15.59 12.37 3.58
CA PHE A 246 -14.70 11.31 3.12
C PHE A 246 -15.21 9.94 3.58
N VAL A 247 -15.04 8.95 2.71
CA VAL A 247 -15.45 7.55 2.95
C VAL A 247 -14.43 6.57 2.37
N GLY A 248 -14.52 5.29 2.74
CA GLY A 248 -13.84 4.24 1.98
C GLY A 248 -14.53 4.04 0.62
N MET A 249 -13.77 3.63 -0.40
CA MET A 249 -14.25 3.55 -1.79
C MET A 249 -15.59 2.83 -1.98
N ALA A 250 -15.83 1.72 -1.28
CA ALA A 250 -17.07 0.96 -1.42
C ALA A 250 -18.32 1.66 -0.87
N TYR A 251 -18.17 2.81 -0.21
CA TYR A 251 -19.25 3.53 0.43
C TYR A 251 -19.50 4.91 -0.20
N VAL A 252 -18.96 5.18 -1.39
CA VAL A 252 -19.20 6.46 -2.09
C VAL A 252 -20.70 6.70 -2.33
N GLY A 253 -21.47 5.66 -2.64
CA GLY A 253 -22.91 5.75 -2.84
C GLY A 253 -23.26 6.68 -4.01
N ASN A 254 -24.24 7.56 -3.80
CA ASN A 254 -24.67 8.55 -4.79
C ASN A 254 -23.85 9.85 -4.76
N ALA A 255 -22.88 9.97 -3.86
CA ALA A 255 -22.06 11.16 -3.75
C ALA A 255 -21.08 11.24 -4.92
N LYS A 256 -20.67 12.46 -5.28
CA LYS A 256 -19.68 12.66 -6.32
C LYS A 256 -18.27 12.58 -5.76
N THR A 257 -17.42 11.79 -6.39
CA THR A 257 -15.99 11.72 -6.03
C THR A 257 -15.19 12.87 -6.61
N VAL A 258 -14.10 13.24 -5.96
CA VAL A 258 -13.18 14.29 -6.40
C VAL A 258 -11.82 13.69 -6.74
N ALA A 259 -11.23 14.11 -7.85
CA ALA A 259 -9.85 13.76 -8.18
C ALA A 259 -8.89 14.48 -7.22
N VAL A 260 -7.88 13.77 -6.72
CA VAL A 260 -6.94 14.32 -5.74
C VAL A 260 -5.54 14.35 -6.32
N LYS A 261 -4.83 15.47 -6.09
CA LYS A 261 -3.41 15.62 -6.39
C LYS A 261 -2.59 15.98 -5.15
N ASP A 262 -1.31 15.68 -5.19
CA ASP A 262 -0.31 16.06 -4.19
C ASP A 262 0.57 17.16 -4.80
N LYS A 263 0.49 18.40 -4.26
CA LYS A 263 1.12 19.59 -4.86
C LYS A 263 0.87 19.72 -6.37
N ASN A 264 1.92 19.65 -7.18
CA ASN A 264 1.92 19.86 -8.63
C ASN A 264 1.82 18.54 -9.43
N THR A 265 1.45 17.43 -8.79
CA THR A 265 1.27 16.16 -9.48
C THR A 265 -0.02 16.11 -10.30
N HIS A 266 -0.12 15.10 -11.16
CA HIS A 266 -1.36 14.78 -11.86
C HIS A 266 -2.48 14.43 -10.85
N PRO A 267 -3.70 14.97 -11.03
CA PRO A 267 -4.85 14.60 -10.21
C PRO A 267 -5.41 13.24 -10.60
N PHE A 268 -5.47 12.32 -9.65
CA PHE A 268 -6.04 11.00 -9.90
C PHE A 268 -7.46 10.91 -9.34
N SER A 269 -8.37 10.41 -10.17
CA SER A 269 -9.67 9.95 -9.69
C SER A 269 -9.50 8.72 -8.79
N PRO A 270 -10.36 8.53 -7.77
CA PRO A 270 -10.32 7.38 -6.86
C PRO A 270 -10.86 6.11 -7.54
N ALA A 271 -10.24 5.68 -8.63
CA ALA A 271 -10.62 4.48 -9.38
C ALA A 271 -9.90 3.24 -8.83
N PRO A 272 -10.47 2.02 -9.00
CA PRO A 272 -9.84 0.80 -8.48
C PRO A 272 -8.42 0.60 -9.03
N LEU A 273 -8.19 0.95 -10.30
CA LEU A 273 -6.87 0.92 -10.92
C LEU A 273 -5.87 1.80 -10.14
N PHE A 274 -6.16 3.10 -10.00
CA PHE A 274 -5.26 4.06 -9.38
C PHE A 274 -5.08 3.86 -7.87
N ILE A 275 -6.08 3.28 -7.19
CA ILE A 275 -5.93 2.88 -5.79
C ILE A 275 -5.04 1.64 -5.70
N ALA A 276 -5.28 0.59 -6.49
CA ALA A 276 -4.47 -0.63 -6.49
C ALA A 276 -2.99 -0.39 -6.85
N THR A 277 -2.74 0.49 -7.82
CA THR A 277 -1.39 0.91 -8.23
C THR A 277 -0.77 1.92 -7.26
N GLU A 278 -1.54 2.37 -6.27
CA GLU A 278 -1.18 3.38 -5.28
C GLU A 278 -0.81 4.75 -5.90
N ASP A 279 -1.28 5.04 -7.12
CA ASP A 279 -1.12 6.33 -7.80
C ASP A 279 -2.08 7.38 -7.23
N TYR A 280 -3.27 6.96 -6.79
CA TYR A 280 -4.21 7.84 -6.10
C TYR A 280 -3.56 8.33 -4.78
N PRO A 281 -3.45 9.65 -4.53
CA PRO A 281 -2.65 10.14 -3.41
C PRO A 281 -3.13 9.66 -2.03
N LEU A 282 -4.44 9.49 -1.86
CA LEU A 282 -5.05 9.03 -0.60
C LEU A 282 -5.18 7.50 -0.51
N SER A 283 -4.34 6.77 -1.24
CA SER A 283 -4.15 5.33 -1.12
C SER A 283 -3.09 4.96 -0.08
N ARG A 284 -3.27 3.82 0.57
CA ARG A 284 -2.27 3.21 1.46
C ARG A 284 -2.35 1.70 1.47
N ARG A 285 -1.24 1.09 1.86
CA ARG A 285 -1.16 -0.36 2.12
C ARG A 285 -1.71 -0.69 3.52
N LEU A 286 -2.38 -1.82 3.62
CA LEU A 286 -2.72 -2.48 4.88
C LEU A 286 -1.80 -3.69 5.05
N PHE A 287 -1.28 -3.86 6.25
CA PHE A 287 -0.22 -4.79 6.57
C PHE A 287 -0.65 -5.77 7.66
N MET A 288 -0.13 -6.99 7.56
CA MET A 288 0.07 -7.89 8.68
C MET A 288 1.57 -8.13 8.84
N TYR A 289 2.06 -8.09 10.07
CA TYR A 289 3.45 -8.34 10.42
C TYR A 289 3.56 -9.57 11.31
N THR A 290 4.56 -10.41 11.03
CA THR A 290 4.94 -11.57 11.86
C THR A 290 6.44 -11.60 12.07
N ALA A 291 6.91 -12.39 13.03
CA ALA A 291 8.33 -12.76 13.08
C ALA A 291 8.77 -13.39 11.76
N GLU A 292 10.00 -13.12 11.33
CA GLU A 292 10.60 -13.66 10.12
C GLU A 292 10.61 -15.20 10.16
N THR A 293 10.97 -15.75 11.31
CA THR A 293 10.80 -17.16 11.67
C THR A 293 9.53 -17.33 12.51
N ASN A 294 8.36 -17.16 11.90
CA ASN A 294 7.10 -17.39 12.59
C ASN A 294 6.98 -18.86 13.04
N SER A 295 7.07 -19.09 14.35
CA SER A 295 7.01 -20.44 14.95
C SER A 295 5.59 -21.00 15.01
N ASN A 296 4.56 -20.19 14.77
CA ASN A 296 3.17 -20.62 14.76
C ASN A 296 2.69 -20.94 13.34
N PRO A 297 2.62 -22.24 12.94
CA PRO A 297 2.24 -22.62 11.58
C PRO A 297 0.80 -22.24 11.23
N LEU A 298 -0.09 -22.10 12.21
CA LEU A 298 -1.48 -21.69 11.98
C LEU A 298 -1.57 -20.20 11.65
N ALA A 299 -0.78 -19.37 12.33
CA ALA A 299 -0.66 -17.95 12.00
C ALA A 299 -0.11 -17.77 10.58
N LYS A 300 0.92 -18.55 10.20
CA LYS A 300 1.44 -18.55 8.84
C LYS A 300 0.39 -19.00 7.80
N SER A 301 -0.32 -20.09 8.07
CA SER A 301 -1.40 -20.57 7.19
C SER A 301 -2.49 -19.52 6.99
N PHE A 302 -2.83 -18.77 8.04
CA PHE A 302 -3.78 -17.67 7.96
C PHE A 302 -3.27 -16.51 7.09
N ILE A 303 -1.99 -16.12 7.20
CA ILE A 303 -1.39 -15.14 6.29
C ILE A 303 -1.46 -15.61 4.84
N ASP A 304 -1.11 -16.87 4.58
CA ASP A 304 -1.14 -17.44 3.24
C ASP A 304 -2.59 -17.44 2.68
N PHE A 305 -3.60 -17.71 3.53
CA PHE A 305 -5.00 -17.56 3.17
C PHE A 305 -5.40 -16.11 2.87
N ALA A 306 -5.00 -15.14 3.70
CA ALA A 306 -5.31 -13.73 3.51
C ALA A 306 -4.77 -13.21 2.16
N LEU A 307 -3.62 -13.72 1.73
CA LEU A 307 -2.99 -13.40 0.44
C LEU A 307 -3.52 -14.21 -0.75
N SER A 308 -4.27 -15.28 -0.50
CA SER A 308 -4.86 -16.13 -1.55
C SER A 308 -5.97 -15.41 -2.32
N LYS A 309 -6.38 -15.96 -3.48
CA LYS A 309 -7.52 -15.44 -4.26
C LYS A 309 -8.80 -15.32 -3.42
N GLN A 310 -9.07 -16.30 -2.54
CA GLN A 310 -10.24 -16.28 -1.66
C GLN A 310 -10.13 -15.18 -0.58
N GLY A 311 -8.95 -15.03 0.03
CA GLY A 311 -8.70 -13.95 0.99
C GLY A 311 -8.84 -12.57 0.35
N GLN A 312 -8.35 -12.42 -0.89
CA GLN A 312 -8.48 -11.18 -1.67
C GLN A 312 -9.92 -10.89 -2.13
N LYS A 313 -10.77 -11.91 -2.31
CA LYS A 313 -12.21 -11.67 -2.51
C LYS A 313 -12.85 -11.00 -1.29
N LEU A 314 -12.48 -11.45 -0.08
CA LEU A 314 -12.96 -10.84 1.17
C LEU A 314 -12.45 -9.40 1.33
N VAL A 315 -11.28 -9.06 0.77
CA VAL A 315 -10.77 -7.68 0.75
C VAL A 315 -11.76 -6.77 0.01
N GLU A 316 -12.21 -7.18 -1.19
CA GLU A 316 -13.20 -6.43 -1.98
C GLU A 316 -14.56 -6.35 -1.27
N GLU A 317 -15.06 -7.46 -0.75
CA GLU A 317 -16.35 -7.53 -0.02
C GLU A 317 -16.36 -6.64 1.24
N ASN A 318 -15.20 -6.36 1.82
CA ASN A 318 -15.06 -5.46 2.98
C ASN A 318 -14.74 -4.00 2.58
N GLY A 319 -14.73 -3.69 1.29
CA GLY A 319 -14.63 -2.35 0.75
C GLY A 319 -13.21 -1.82 0.57
N PHE A 320 -12.23 -2.71 0.56
CA PHE A 320 -10.84 -2.42 0.19
C PHE A 320 -10.56 -2.87 -1.24
N VAL A 321 -9.37 -2.55 -1.74
CA VAL A 321 -8.93 -2.92 -3.09
C VAL A 321 -8.01 -4.13 -3.01
N SER A 322 -8.40 -5.17 -3.73
CA SER A 322 -7.63 -6.41 -3.90
C SER A 322 -6.32 -6.18 -4.64
N MET A 323 -5.33 -7.00 -4.32
CA MET A 323 -4.04 -7.04 -5.02
C MET A 323 -4.01 -8.05 -6.16
N ASN A 324 -5.13 -8.73 -6.45
CA ASN A 324 -5.20 -9.60 -7.63
C ASN A 324 -5.08 -8.72 -8.89
N PRO A 325 -4.14 -9.04 -9.82
CA PRO A 325 -3.97 -8.23 -11.00
C PRO A 325 -5.21 -8.23 -11.89
N ILE A 326 -5.68 -7.04 -12.26
CA ILE A 326 -6.71 -6.81 -13.27
C ILE A 326 -6.17 -5.86 -14.33
N LYS A 327 -6.49 -6.09 -15.60
CA LYS A 327 -6.19 -5.14 -16.68
C LYS A 327 -7.34 -4.14 -16.84
N ARG A 328 -7.00 -2.88 -17.10
CA ARG A 328 -7.95 -1.78 -17.27
C ARG A 328 -7.43 -0.79 -18.30
N LYS A 329 -8.34 -0.19 -19.06
CA LYS A 329 -8.05 1.01 -19.83
C LYS A 329 -7.76 2.18 -18.88
N VAL A 330 -6.76 2.98 -19.22
CA VAL A 330 -6.42 4.21 -18.50
C VAL A 330 -7.21 5.36 -19.11
N VAL A 331 -7.84 6.18 -18.29
CA VAL A 331 -8.64 7.34 -18.70
C VAL A 331 -8.25 8.53 -17.84
N GLY A 332 -8.23 9.73 -18.43
CA GLY A 332 -8.02 10.99 -17.71
C GLY A 332 -6.56 11.28 -17.34
N VAL A 333 -5.61 10.52 -17.87
CA VAL A 333 -4.16 10.74 -17.70
C VAL A 333 -3.58 11.19 -19.04
N SER A 334 -2.78 12.25 -19.03
CA SER A 334 -2.07 12.80 -20.19
C SER A 334 -0.56 12.77 -19.93
N GLY A 335 0.25 12.51 -20.95
CA GLY A 335 1.70 12.36 -20.78
C GLY A 335 2.47 12.57 -22.09
N PRO A 336 3.75 12.21 -22.15
CA PRO A 336 4.50 12.26 -23.39
C PRO A 336 3.89 11.33 -24.46
N ALA A 337 4.10 11.64 -25.74
CA ALA A 337 3.44 10.97 -26.87
C ALA A 337 3.54 9.43 -26.83
N ASP A 338 4.70 8.88 -26.49
CA ASP A 338 4.90 7.43 -26.37
C ASP A 338 4.06 6.80 -25.24
N TYR A 339 3.82 7.54 -24.15
CA TYR A 339 2.93 7.09 -23.08
C TYR A 339 1.46 7.17 -23.51
N GLU A 340 1.08 8.21 -24.24
CA GLU A 340 -0.28 8.35 -24.78
C GLU A 340 -0.59 7.25 -25.81
N ALA A 341 0.38 6.83 -26.61
CA ALA A 341 0.25 5.68 -27.49
C ALA A 341 -0.03 4.37 -26.72
N LEU A 342 0.57 4.19 -25.53
CA LEU A 342 0.25 3.07 -24.64
C LEU A 342 -1.18 3.16 -24.09
N ILE A 343 -1.63 4.34 -23.69
CA ILE A 343 -3.00 4.56 -23.21
C ILE A 343 -4.01 4.18 -24.30
N GLN A 344 -3.77 4.61 -25.54
CA GLN A 344 -4.65 4.35 -26.68
C GLN A 344 -4.65 2.86 -27.05
N GLY A 345 -3.47 2.28 -27.26
CA GLY A 345 -3.30 0.91 -27.79
C GLY A 345 -3.33 -0.22 -26.75
N GLY A 346 -3.18 0.08 -25.46
CA GLY A 346 -2.97 -0.91 -24.42
C GLY A 346 -3.97 -0.87 -23.28
N GLU A 347 -3.82 -1.82 -22.35
CA GLU A 347 -4.47 -1.85 -21.05
C GLU A 347 -3.39 -1.93 -19.97
N ARG A 348 -3.55 -1.20 -18.88
CA ARG A 348 -2.63 -1.22 -17.75
C ARG A 348 -3.07 -2.25 -16.72
N LEU A 349 -2.13 -3.03 -16.21
CA LEU A 349 -2.37 -3.94 -15.10
C LEU A 349 -2.42 -3.16 -13.78
N SER A 350 -3.29 -3.56 -12.85
CA SER A 350 -3.47 -2.92 -11.53
C SER A 350 -2.36 -3.19 -10.53
N VAL A 351 -1.11 -3.22 -11.00
CA VAL A 351 0.09 -3.51 -10.23
C VAL A 351 1.17 -2.52 -10.62
N ASN A 352 1.78 -1.91 -9.60
CA ASN A 352 3.03 -1.19 -9.72
C ASN A 352 4.11 -1.92 -8.94
N PHE A 353 5.26 -2.14 -9.57
CA PHE A 353 6.45 -2.57 -8.85
C PHE A 353 7.14 -1.35 -8.25
N ARG A 354 7.34 -1.38 -6.94
CA ARG A 354 7.99 -0.32 -6.18
C ARG A 354 9.24 -0.83 -5.49
N PHE A 355 10.10 0.13 -5.13
CA PHE A 355 11.43 -0.13 -4.64
C PHE A 355 11.57 0.30 -3.18
N GLN A 356 12.47 -0.38 -2.47
CA GLN A 356 12.85 0.02 -1.12
C GLN A 356 13.44 1.44 -1.15
N PRO A 357 13.16 2.28 -0.14
CA PRO A 357 13.61 3.66 -0.13
C PRO A 357 15.14 3.76 -0.31
N ARG A 358 15.57 4.52 -1.33
CA ARG A 358 16.98 4.75 -1.68
C ARG A 358 17.75 3.51 -2.15
N GLU A 359 17.07 2.41 -2.41
CA GLU A 359 17.67 1.17 -2.95
C GLU A 359 17.08 0.85 -4.32
N ALA A 360 17.82 0.09 -5.12
CA ALA A 360 17.32 -0.47 -6.39
C ALA A 360 16.57 -1.82 -6.20
N LYS A 361 16.37 -2.24 -4.95
CA LYS A 361 15.70 -3.51 -4.62
C LYS A 361 14.19 -3.33 -4.57
N LEU A 362 13.47 -4.31 -5.12
CA LEU A 362 12.01 -4.39 -4.99
C LEU A 362 11.59 -4.46 -3.51
N ASP A 363 10.50 -3.77 -3.17
CA ASP A 363 9.92 -3.85 -1.84
C ASP A 363 9.23 -5.20 -1.58
N SER A 364 8.77 -5.42 -0.35
CA SER A 364 8.13 -6.68 0.08
C SER A 364 6.89 -7.04 -0.76
N LYS A 365 6.07 -6.05 -1.11
CA LYS A 365 4.86 -6.23 -1.93
C LYS A 365 5.24 -6.56 -3.36
N ALA A 366 6.14 -5.78 -3.94
CA ALA A 366 6.60 -5.91 -5.32
C ALA A 366 7.23 -7.28 -5.58
N ARG A 367 8.03 -7.79 -4.64
CA ARG A 367 8.55 -9.18 -4.72
C ARG A 367 7.44 -10.24 -4.77
N LYS A 368 6.36 -10.08 -4.00
CA LYS A 368 5.19 -10.96 -4.07
C LYS A 368 4.37 -10.73 -5.35
N ASP A 369 4.30 -9.49 -5.82
CA ASP A 369 3.60 -9.12 -7.06
C ASP A 369 4.25 -9.76 -8.28
N ILE A 370 5.57 -9.97 -8.29
CA ILE A 370 6.25 -10.66 -9.41
C ILE A 370 5.59 -12.03 -9.65
N LYS A 371 5.36 -12.78 -8.56
CA LYS A 371 4.65 -14.06 -8.63
C LYS A 371 3.17 -13.89 -9.01
N ARG A 372 2.45 -12.91 -8.44
CA ARG A 372 1.03 -12.66 -8.77
C ARG A 372 0.85 -12.33 -10.25
N VAL A 373 1.74 -11.52 -10.83
CA VAL A 373 1.74 -11.14 -12.24
C VAL A 373 2.10 -12.35 -13.11
N ALA A 374 3.07 -13.17 -12.70
CA ALA A 374 3.37 -14.41 -13.41
C ALA A 374 2.19 -15.40 -13.41
N ASP A 375 1.53 -15.59 -12.26
CA ASP A 375 0.36 -16.44 -12.15
C ASP A 375 -0.83 -15.89 -12.95
N TYR A 376 -0.96 -14.55 -13.07
CA TYR A 376 -1.94 -13.90 -13.94
C TYR A 376 -1.72 -14.26 -15.41
N PHE A 377 -0.48 -14.12 -15.91
CA PHE A 377 -0.17 -14.42 -17.32
C PHE A 377 -0.23 -15.92 -17.65
N LYS A 378 0.10 -16.80 -16.71
CA LYS A 378 -0.09 -18.26 -16.88
C LYS A 378 -1.55 -18.66 -17.10
N GLY A 379 -2.51 -17.85 -16.63
CA GLY A 379 -3.93 -18.09 -16.79
C GLY A 379 -4.57 -17.43 -18.02
N LEU A 380 -3.80 -16.76 -18.89
CA LEU A 380 -4.32 -16.19 -20.14
C LEU A 380 -4.17 -17.20 -21.28
N ASP A 381 -5.29 -17.67 -21.83
CA ASP A 381 -5.33 -18.73 -22.84
C ASP A 381 -4.93 -18.31 -24.28
N ASN A 382 -4.54 -17.05 -24.53
CA ASN A 382 -4.17 -16.58 -25.87
C ASN A 382 -3.00 -15.59 -25.81
N LYS A 383 -1.88 -15.96 -26.45
CA LYS A 383 -0.58 -15.25 -26.41
C LYS A 383 -0.48 -14.05 -27.37
N ASN A 384 -1.56 -13.57 -27.97
CA ASN A 384 -1.48 -12.43 -28.90
C ASN A 384 -1.42 -11.08 -28.16
N TYR A 385 -0.51 -10.98 -27.19
CA TYR A 385 -0.27 -9.76 -26.45
C TYR A 385 1.23 -9.54 -26.26
N GLN A 386 1.59 -8.26 -26.22
CA GLN A 386 2.89 -7.76 -25.84
C GLN A 386 2.82 -7.23 -24.42
N VAL A 387 3.80 -7.59 -23.59
CA VAL A 387 3.93 -7.05 -22.23
C VAL A 387 5.01 -5.98 -22.24
N LYS A 388 4.60 -4.74 -22.01
CA LYS A 388 5.52 -3.59 -21.92
C LYS A 388 5.69 -3.16 -20.47
N LEU A 389 6.93 -2.88 -20.08
CA LEU A 389 7.27 -2.39 -18.75
C LEU A 389 7.71 -0.93 -18.85
N VAL A 390 7.10 -0.09 -18.03
CA VAL A 390 7.31 1.37 -18.08
C VAL A 390 7.84 1.85 -16.73
N GLY A 391 9.09 2.29 -16.71
CA GLY A 391 9.76 2.77 -15.52
C GLY A 391 9.63 4.27 -15.31
N PHE A 392 9.57 4.66 -14.03
CA PHE A 392 9.57 6.03 -13.55
C PHE A 392 10.56 6.20 -12.38
N SER A 393 10.99 7.43 -12.15
CA SER A 393 11.91 7.81 -11.08
C SER A 393 11.66 9.24 -10.63
N ASN A 394 11.91 9.52 -9.35
CA ASN A 394 12.08 10.92 -8.95
C ASN A 394 13.29 11.56 -9.65
N GLU A 395 13.14 12.85 -9.97
CA GLU A 395 14.25 13.73 -10.26
C GLU A 395 14.80 14.29 -8.94
N ARG A 396 15.91 13.70 -8.48
CA ARG A 396 16.59 14.12 -7.24
C ARG A 396 17.84 14.94 -7.50
N VAL A 397 18.42 14.82 -8.69
CA VAL A 397 19.70 15.43 -9.07
C VAL A 397 19.60 16.04 -10.46
N SER A 398 19.15 15.26 -11.45
CA SER A 398 18.90 15.75 -12.81
C SER A 398 17.92 14.82 -13.55
N SER A 399 17.22 15.37 -14.55
CA SER A 399 16.35 14.66 -15.47
C SER A 399 17.05 13.51 -16.20
N ALA A 400 18.28 13.74 -16.69
CA ALA A 400 19.09 12.70 -17.34
C ALA A 400 19.33 11.48 -16.42
N ARG A 401 19.60 11.73 -15.13
CA ARG A 401 19.76 10.65 -14.15
C ARG A 401 18.43 9.95 -13.86
N ALA A 402 17.33 10.70 -13.79
CA ALA A 402 16.00 10.11 -13.61
C ALA A 402 15.64 9.16 -14.76
N ASN A 403 15.92 9.54 -16.01
CA ASN A 403 15.71 8.71 -17.19
C ASN A 403 16.47 7.39 -17.11
N VAL A 404 17.78 7.43 -16.81
CA VAL A 404 18.58 6.21 -16.64
C VAL A 404 18.05 5.33 -15.51
N LEU A 405 17.73 5.91 -14.35
CA LEU A 405 17.19 5.15 -13.21
C LEU A 405 15.84 4.49 -13.52
N SER A 406 14.99 5.18 -14.28
CA SER A 406 13.69 4.65 -14.69
C SER A 406 13.85 3.40 -15.57
N LEU A 407 14.78 3.41 -16.53
CA LEU A 407 15.12 2.26 -17.37
C LEU A 407 15.72 1.11 -16.55
N LEU A 408 16.67 1.39 -15.66
CA LEU A 408 17.30 0.36 -14.82
C LEU A 408 16.28 -0.37 -13.94
N ARG A 409 15.31 0.36 -13.39
CA ARG A 409 14.22 -0.22 -12.60
C ARG A 409 13.31 -1.11 -13.43
N ALA A 410 12.91 -0.64 -14.62
CA ALA A 410 12.10 -1.44 -15.53
C ALA A 410 12.84 -2.72 -15.95
N SER A 411 14.15 -2.64 -16.22
CA SER A 411 15.00 -3.81 -16.51
C SER A 411 15.11 -4.78 -15.32
N ALA A 412 15.20 -4.27 -14.09
CA ALA A 412 15.22 -5.13 -12.89
C ALA A 412 13.91 -5.93 -12.74
N VAL A 413 12.77 -5.29 -13.02
CA VAL A 413 11.46 -5.95 -13.04
C VAL A 413 11.37 -6.95 -14.19
N LYS A 414 11.84 -6.60 -15.39
CA LYS A 414 11.93 -7.52 -16.54
C LYS A 414 12.65 -8.81 -16.17
N ILE A 415 13.84 -8.70 -15.57
CA ILE A 415 14.64 -9.87 -15.14
C ILE A 415 13.88 -10.69 -14.10
N ALA A 416 13.23 -10.05 -13.14
CA ALA A 416 12.47 -10.73 -12.09
C ALA A 416 11.25 -11.48 -12.67
N LEU A 417 10.52 -10.88 -13.61
CA LEU A 417 9.39 -11.50 -14.30
C LEU A 417 9.82 -12.65 -15.22
N PHE A 418 10.92 -12.48 -15.95
CA PHE A 418 11.50 -13.50 -16.81
C PHE A 418 11.84 -14.77 -16.02
N ARG A 419 12.40 -14.63 -14.81
CA ARG A 419 12.70 -15.77 -13.91
C ARG A 419 11.46 -16.54 -13.46
N GLU A 420 10.28 -15.92 -13.48
CA GLU A 420 8.99 -16.59 -13.20
C GLU A 420 8.27 -17.07 -14.48
N GLY A 421 8.91 -16.93 -15.64
CA GLY A 421 8.41 -17.39 -16.94
C GLY A 421 7.56 -16.38 -17.72
N VAL A 422 7.63 -15.08 -17.38
CA VAL A 422 6.94 -14.01 -18.11
C VAL A 422 7.92 -13.29 -19.01
N ASP A 423 7.75 -13.44 -20.32
CA ASP A 423 8.50 -12.65 -21.30
C ASP A 423 7.90 -11.25 -21.47
N THR A 424 8.76 -10.27 -21.75
CA THR A 424 8.38 -8.86 -21.89
C THR A 424 9.21 -8.19 -22.98
N ASP A 425 8.64 -7.18 -23.63
CA ASP A 425 9.30 -6.39 -24.68
C ASP A 425 10.46 -5.55 -24.14
N GLN A 426 11.03 -4.69 -24.99
CA GLN A 426 11.93 -3.64 -24.55
C GLN A 426 11.24 -2.75 -23.51
N VAL A 427 12.00 -2.40 -22.47
CA VAL A 427 11.52 -1.53 -21.39
C VAL A 427 11.53 -0.07 -21.83
N LEU A 428 10.58 0.71 -21.32
CA LEU A 428 10.48 2.15 -21.52
C LEU A 428 10.83 2.87 -20.22
N GLY A 429 11.43 4.05 -20.32
CA GLY A 429 11.79 4.87 -19.16
C GLY A 429 11.37 6.31 -19.38
N PHE A 430 10.57 6.82 -18.46
CA PHE A 430 9.99 8.17 -18.53
C PHE A 430 10.53 9.11 -17.44
N GLY A 431 11.60 8.70 -16.73
CA GLY A 431 12.22 9.55 -15.72
C GLY A 431 11.23 10.11 -14.71
N SER A 432 11.24 11.43 -14.55
CA SER A 432 10.37 12.20 -13.64
C SER A 432 9.05 12.64 -14.26
N ASP A 433 8.70 12.20 -15.46
CA ASP A 433 7.37 12.45 -16.00
C ASP A 433 6.30 11.74 -15.14
N LEU A 434 5.08 12.29 -15.15
CA LEU A 434 3.92 11.67 -14.50
C LEU A 434 4.16 11.32 -13.03
N LEU A 435 4.73 12.26 -12.26
CA LEU A 435 4.84 12.12 -10.80
C LEU A 435 3.44 11.94 -10.20
N VAL A 436 3.33 10.99 -9.28
CA VAL A 436 2.08 10.64 -8.57
C VAL A 436 2.10 11.12 -7.12
N ALA A 437 3.27 11.51 -6.62
CA ALA A 437 3.47 12.08 -5.29
C ALA A 437 4.53 13.19 -5.31
N ASN A 438 4.49 14.07 -4.32
CA ASN A 438 5.53 15.07 -4.12
C ASN A 438 6.87 14.38 -3.74
N SER A 439 7.96 14.78 -4.40
CA SER A 439 9.31 14.22 -4.24
C SER A 439 9.94 14.52 -2.87
N GLU A 440 9.57 15.64 -2.25
CA GLU A 440 10.12 16.10 -0.96
C GLU A 440 9.43 15.48 0.27
N GLY A 441 8.40 14.65 0.07
CA GLY A 441 7.59 14.06 1.13
C GLY A 441 7.89 12.59 1.42
N THR A 442 7.24 12.05 2.44
CA THR A 442 7.34 10.62 2.78
C THR A 442 6.74 9.69 1.72
N GLN A 443 6.01 10.25 0.75
CA GLN A 443 5.39 9.54 -0.36
C GLN A 443 6.21 9.65 -1.66
N GLY A 444 7.35 10.35 -1.68
CA GLY A 444 8.13 10.52 -2.91
C GLY A 444 8.58 9.19 -3.52
N ASN A 445 8.74 8.14 -2.72
CA ASN A 445 9.03 6.79 -3.20
C ASN A 445 7.92 6.21 -4.10
N LYS A 446 6.69 6.74 -4.08
CA LYS A 446 5.62 6.33 -4.99
C LYS A 446 5.97 6.58 -6.47
N ASN A 447 6.83 7.57 -6.75
CA ASN A 447 7.29 7.89 -8.10
C ASN A 447 8.34 6.90 -8.62
N ASP A 448 9.07 6.24 -7.73
CA ASP A 448 10.03 5.19 -8.09
C ASP A 448 9.25 3.89 -8.35
N ARG A 449 8.68 3.76 -9.55
CA ARG A 449 7.74 2.69 -9.91
C ARG A 449 8.00 2.11 -11.30
N VAL A 450 7.52 0.89 -11.52
CA VAL A 450 7.39 0.28 -12.86
C VAL A 450 5.95 -0.17 -13.05
N GLU A 451 5.35 0.28 -14.15
CA GLU A 451 4.01 -0.08 -14.59
C GLU A 451 4.06 -1.27 -15.56
N VAL A 452 3.02 -2.09 -15.58
CA VAL A 452 2.87 -3.22 -16.50
C VAL A 452 1.73 -2.94 -17.46
N TRP A 453 2.03 -2.99 -18.76
CA TRP A 453 1.09 -2.73 -19.84
C TRP A 453 0.93 -3.96 -20.72
N ILE A 454 -0.30 -4.23 -21.14
CA ILE A 454 -0.66 -5.30 -22.07
C ILE A 454 -1.17 -4.62 -23.35
N VAL A 455 -0.45 -4.82 -24.45
CA VAL A 455 -0.79 -4.28 -25.77
C VAL A 455 -1.16 -5.44 -26.68
N GLN A 456 -2.22 -5.30 -27.48
CA GLN A 456 -2.59 -6.36 -28.43
C GLN A 456 -1.51 -6.47 -29.52
N GLY A 457 -1.07 -7.69 -29.82
CA GLY A 457 -0.11 -7.93 -30.90
C GLY A 457 -0.78 -7.69 -32.26
N THR A 458 -0.20 -6.83 -33.09
CA THR A 458 -0.59 -6.72 -34.50
C THR A 458 -0.04 -7.93 -35.25
N HIS A 459 -0.92 -8.75 -35.85
CA HIS A 459 -0.50 -9.75 -36.83
C HIS A 459 0.14 -9.04 -38.04
N ASN A 460 1.46 -8.99 -38.10
CA ASN A 460 2.13 -8.83 -39.38
C ASN A 460 2.15 -10.22 -40.05
N HIS A 461 1.07 -10.56 -40.75
CA HIS A 461 1.14 -11.55 -41.82
C HIS A 461 2.05 -10.95 -42.90
N ILE A 462 3.34 -11.25 -42.84
CA ILE A 462 4.15 -11.24 -44.06
C ILE A 462 3.71 -12.49 -44.81
N GLU A 463 2.68 -12.35 -45.66
CA GLU A 463 2.51 -13.26 -46.78
C GLU A 463 3.78 -13.15 -47.62
N GLN A 464 4.67 -14.13 -47.48
CA GLN A 464 5.63 -14.41 -48.54
C GLN A 464 4.83 -14.85 -49.76
N THR A 465 4.39 -13.89 -50.57
CA THR A 465 4.08 -14.17 -51.97
C THR A 465 5.38 -14.64 -52.60
N ALA A 466 5.46 -15.95 -52.85
CA ALA A 466 6.43 -16.55 -53.74
C ALA A 466 6.21 -16.00 -55.16
N GLY A 467 6.78 -14.83 -55.42
CA GLY A 467 6.90 -14.25 -56.75
C GLY A 467 8.18 -14.76 -57.38
N SER A 468 8.05 -15.78 -58.22
CA SER A 468 9.07 -16.17 -59.19
C SER A 468 9.43 -14.97 -60.07
N GLY A 469 10.62 -14.41 -59.88
CA GLY A 469 11.12 -13.28 -60.66
C GLY A 469 12.64 -13.36 -60.76
N SER A 470 13.11 -14.11 -61.75
CA SER A 470 14.50 -14.09 -62.22
C SER A 470 14.86 -12.67 -62.70
N PHE A 471 15.92 -12.07 -62.14
CA PHE A 471 16.78 -11.14 -62.89
C PHE A 471 18.20 -11.12 -62.31
N ALA A 472 19.17 -11.22 -63.22
CA ALA A 472 20.58 -11.45 -62.97
C ALA A 472 21.40 -10.15 -62.83
N SER A 473 22.43 -10.24 -61.99
CA SER A 473 23.77 -9.61 -62.01
C SER A 473 23.95 -8.12 -62.33
N LYS A 474 24.59 -7.38 -61.40
CA LYS A 474 26.01 -6.95 -61.44
C LYS A 474 26.25 -5.79 -60.47
N ASN A 475 27.09 -5.99 -59.44
CA ASN A 475 28.39 -5.32 -59.37
C ASN A 475 29.16 -5.72 -58.10
N VAL A 476 30.38 -6.17 -58.36
CA VAL A 476 31.45 -6.49 -57.44
C VAL A 476 32.25 -5.22 -57.21
N ILE A 477 32.51 -4.81 -55.96
CA ILE A 477 33.81 -4.23 -55.57
C ILE A 477 34.24 -4.78 -54.19
N LYS A 478 35.55 -5.05 -54.14
CA LYS A 478 36.38 -5.87 -53.27
C LYS A 478 36.45 -5.52 -51.78
N SER A 479 36.76 -6.59 -51.04
CA SER A 479 37.30 -6.72 -49.69
C SER A 479 38.59 -5.94 -49.41
N GLY A 480 38.73 -5.47 -48.17
CA GLY A 480 40.00 -5.22 -47.49
C GLY A 480 39.88 -5.67 -46.04
N ALA A 481 40.55 -6.77 -45.70
CA ALA A 481 40.63 -7.30 -44.34
C ALA A 481 41.73 -6.58 -43.54
N CYS A 482 41.50 -6.36 -42.25
CA CYS A 482 42.56 -6.40 -41.25
C CYS A 482 41.95 -6.77 -39.89
N GLY A 483 42.36 -7.93 -39.37
CA GLY A 483 41.88 -8.47 -38.11
C GLY A 483 42.66 -7.95 -36.92
N LEU A 484 42.04 -8.03 -35.75
CA LEU A 484 42.71 -8.36 -34.50
C LEU A 484 41.66 -8.89 -33.52
N CYS A 485 41.68 -10.19 -33.26
CA CYS A 485 40.96 -10.81 -32.15
C CYS A 485 41.91 -10.84 -30.95
N ILE A 486 41.44 -10.38 -29.78
CA ILE A 486 42.08 -10.63 -28.48
C ILE A 486 41.07 -11.36 -27.60
N PRO A 487 41.38 -12.57 -27.09
CA PRO A 487 40.54 -13.23 -26.10
C PRO A 487 40.93 -12.74 -24.69
N VAL A 488 39.93 -12.41 -23.87
CA VAL A 488 40.14 -12.20 -22.43
C VAL A 488 39.69 -13.46 -21.70
N THR A 489 40.68 -14.15 -21.16
CA THR A 489 40.60 -15.33 -20.31
C THR A 489 40.03 -14.98 -18.95
N THR A 490 39.09 -15.79 -18.49
CA THR A 490 38.63 -15.91 -17.10
C THR A 490 39.76 -16.34 -16.16
N GLN A 491 39.89 -15.66 -15.02
CA GLN A 491 40.50 -16.21 -13.80
C GLN A 491 39.72 -15.76 -12.56
N PHE A 492 39.80 -16.62 -11.56
CA PHE A 492 38.93 -16.86 -10.39
C PHE A 492 38.64 -15.68 -9.46
#